data_AF-A0A957YZA9-F1
#
_entry.id   AF-A0A957YZA9-F1
#
_cell.length_a   1.000
_cell.length_b   1.000
_cell.length_c   1.000
_cell.angle_alpha   90.00
_cell.angle_beta   90.00
_cell.angle_gamma   90.00
#
_symmetry.space_group_name_H-M   'P 1'
#
loop_
_entity.id
_entity.type
_entity.pdbx_description
1 polymer ?
#
loop_
_entity_poly.entity_id
_entity_poly.type
_entity_poly.pdbx_seq_one_letter_code
_entity_poly.pdbx_strand_id
1 'polypeptide(L)'
;LLLSFYAGFISEYCTPYLRPQGILVVNNSHGDAPLAYLNPTYRLIGVVNRRAERFKLSFDDLDGYFVPKSGKPLSKEAILKTMRGPAYTKAPFAYIFEKQ
;
A
#
# COMPACT_ATOMS: atom_id res chain seq x y z
N LEU A 1 14.10 -1.74 -6.26
CA LEU A 1 12.68 -1.55 -6.64
C LEU A 1 12.00 -2.90 -6.48
N LEU A 2 10.85 -2.93 -5.81
CA LEU A 2 10.01 -4.11 -5.64
C LEU A 2 8.61 -3.78 -6.15
N LEU A 3 8.04 -4.63 -7.00
CA LEU A 3 6.68 -4.51 -7.51
C LEU A 3 5.86 -5.70 -6.96
N SER A 4 4.91 -5.42 -6.07
CA SER A 4 4.03 -6.43 -5.45
C SER A 4 2.60 -6.24 -5.94
N PHE A 5 2.15 -7.10 -6.86
CA PHE A 5 0.79 -7.05 -7.39
C PHE A 5 0.16 -8.43 -7.24
N TYR A 6 -0.93 -8.52 -6.48
CA TYR A 6 -1.68 -9.76 -6.29
C TYR A 6 -0.84 -10.91 -5.70
N ALA A 7 0.15 -10.59 -4.87
CA ALA A 7 1.18 -11.51 -4.37
C ALA A 7 1.01 -11.93 -2.89
N GLY A 8 -0.13 -11.60 -2.26
CA GLY A 8 -0.31 -11.78 -0.81
C GLY A 8 0.49 -10.75 0.00
N PHE A 9 0.85 -11.08 1.24
CA PHE A 9 1.58 -10.20 2.17
C PHE A 9 3.09 -10.14 1.92
N ILE A 10 3.50 -10.13 0.66
CA ILE A 10 4.92 -10.31 0.31
C ILE A 10 5.76 -9.09 0.70
N SER A 11 5.16 -7.89 0.87
CA SER A 11 5.89 -6.70 1.30
C SER A 11 6.64 -6.93 2.62
N GLU A 12 6.05 -7.65 3.58
CA GLU A 12 6.67 -7.98 4.87
C GLU A 12 7.92 -8.85 4.69
N TYR A 13 7.82 -9.89 3.86
CA TYR A 13 8.92 -10.85 3.64
C TYR A 13 10.01 -10.36 2.70
N CYS A 14 9.67 -9.47 1.75
CA CYS A 14 10.63 -8.97 0.78
C CYS A 14 11.29 -7.64 1.17
N THR A 15 10.87 -7.01 2.28
CA THR A 15 11.51 -5.80 2.83
C THR A 15 13.04 -5.91 2.98
N PRO A 16 13.62 -7.04 3.43
CA PRO A 16 15.07 -7.19 3.53
C PRO A 16 15.82 -7.08 2.20
N TYR A 17 15.18 -7.42 1.07
CA TYR A 17 15.79 -7.34 -0.27
C TYR A 17 15.70 -5.94 -0.89
N LEU A 18 14.98 -5.01 -0.25
CA LEU A 18 15.01 -3.60 -0.61
C LEU A 18 16.17 -2.91 0.11
N ARG A 19 17.03 -2.25 -0.67
CA ARG A 19 18.03 -1.31 -0.13
C ARG A 19 17.35 -0.14 0.60
N PRO A 20 18.02 0.57 1.53
CA PRO A 20 17.55 1.85 2.05
C PRO A 20 17.18 2.81 0.92
N GLN A 21 16.13 3.61 1.10
CA GLN A 21 15.50 4.46 0.05
C GLN A 21 15.01 3.66 -1.16
N GLY A 22 14.87 2.34 -1.02
CA GLY A 22 14.32 1.47 -2.03
C GLY A 22 12.81 1.67 -2.16
N ILE A 23 12.31 1.58 -3.40
CA ILE A 23 10.89 1.76 -3.68
C ILE A 23 10.15 0.42 -3.69
N LEU A 24 9.04 0.36 -2.98
CA LEU A 24 8.00 -0.66 -3.06
C LEU A 24 6.78 -0.07 -3.78
N VAL A 25 6.32 -0.70 -4.86
CA VAL A 25 5.03 -0.39 -5.47
C VAL A 25 4.10 -1.58 -5.23
N VAL A 26 2.98 -1.34 -4.56
CA VAL A 26 2.09 -2.41 -4.08
C VAL A 26 0.62 -2.05 -4.30
N ASN A 27 -0.19 -3.00 -4.76
CA ASN A 27 -1.64 -2.81 -4.82
C ASN A 27 -2.34 -3.21 -3.51
N ASN A 28 -3.59 -2.79 -3.32
CA ASN A 28 -4.36 -3.20 -2.14
C ASN A 28 -4.91 -4.64 -2.22
N SER A 29 -4.40 -5.47 -3.14
CA SER A 29 -4.81 -6.87 -3.19
C SER A 29 -4.31 -7.59 -1.94
N HIS A 30 -5.14 -8.50 -1.43
CA HIS A 30 -4.91 -9.24 -0.20
C HIS A 30 -4.67 -8.41 1.07
N GLY A 31 -4.67 -7.07 1.01
CA GLY A 31 -4.34 -6.20 2.14
C GLY A 31 -2.85 -5.91 2.31
N ASP A 32 -1.99 -6.15 1.31
CA ASP A 32 -0.54 -5.90 1.43
C ASP A 32 -0.21 -4.40 1.58
N ALA A 33 -0.88 -3.53 0.80
CA ALA A 33 -0.67 -2.08 0.88
C ALA A 33 -0.91 -1.47 2.29
N PRO A 34 -2.01 -1.79 3.02
CA PRO A 34 -2.16 -1.28 4.38
C PRO A 34 -1.20 -1.90 5.39
N LEU A 35 -0.71 -3.12 5.17
CA LEU A 35 0.37 -3.65 5.99
C LEU A 35 1.67 -2.88 5.78
N ALA A 36 2.00 -2.53 4.53
CA ALA A 36 3.12 -1.65 4.24
C ALA A 36 2.92 -0.26 4.88
N TYR A 37 1.71 0.31 4.84
CA TYR A 37 1.39 1.58 5.49
C TYR A 37 1.54 1.55 7.02
N LEU A 38 1.17 0.44 7.66
CA LEU A 38 1.32 0.26 9.11
C LEU A 38 2.75 -0.08 9.54
N ASN A 39 3.65 -0.39 8.61
CA ASN A 39 5.03 -0.75 8.89
C ASN A 39 5.91 0.52 8.96
N PRO A 40 6.55 0.83 10.10
CA PRO A 40 7.36 2.03 10.27
C PRO A 40 8.61 2.07 9.37
N THR A 41 9.00 0.94 8.78
CA THR A 41 10.10 0.84 7.80
C THR A 41 9.73 1.49 6.46
N TYR A 42 8.45 1.74 6.21
CA TYR A 42 7.97 2.33 4.97
C TYR A 42 7.35 3.70 5.21
N ARG A 43 7.56 4.58 4.23
CA ARG A 43 6.88 5.86 4.13
C ARG A 43 6.07 5.89 2.84
N LEU A 44 4.79 6.20 2.91
CA LEU A 44 3.97 6.44 1.72
C LEU A 44 4.47 7.72 1.06
N ILE A 45 4.92 7.62 -0.18
CA ILE A 45 5.44 8.77 -0.95
C ILE A 45 4.61 9.08 -2.18
N GLY A 46 3.69 8.20 -2.58
CA GLY A 46 2.85 8.44 -3.74
C GLY A 46 1.86 7.33 -4.00
N VAL A 47 1.03 7.54 -5.01
CA VAL A 47 0.09 6.53 -5.51
C VAL A 47 0.09 6.49 -7.04
N VAL A 48 -0.34 5.36 -7.58
CA VAL A 48 -0.60 5.16 -9.00
C VAL A 48 -2.11 5.12 -9.21
N ASN A 49 -2.64 6.06 -9.97
CA ASN A 49 -4.01 6.05 -10.44
C ASN A 49 -4.08 5.43 -11.84
N ARG A 50 -5.12 4.66 -12.13
CA ARG A 50 -5.33 4.03 -13.44
C ARG A 50 -6.71 4.35 -14.00
N ARG A 51 -6.77 4.78 -15.27
CA ARG A 51 -8.01 4.89 -16.06
C ARG A 51 -7.79 4.19 -17.40
N ALA A 52 -8.42 3.03 -17.58
CA ALA A 52 -8.11 2.10 -18.67
C ALA A 52 -6.60 1.83 -18.73
N GLU A 53 -5.97 2.01 -19.89
CA GLU A 53 -4.53 1.80 -20.11
C GLU A 53 -3.66 3.01 -19.71
N ARG A 54 -4.25 4.07 -19.14
CA ARG A 54 -3.50 5.26 -18.72
C ARG A 54 -3.21 5.23 -17.23
N PHE A 55 -1.94 5.41 -16.90
CA PHE A 55 -1.45 5.50 -15.53
C PHE A 55 -1.00 6.94 -15.23
N LYS A 56 -1.34 7.43 -14.04
CA LYS A 56 -0.89 8.73 -13.54
C LYS A 56 -0.38 8.59 -12.11
N LEU A 57 0.79 9.14 -11.85
CA LEU A 57 1.34 9.24 -10.50
C LEU A 57 0.77 10.47 -9.79
N SER A 58 0.55 10.35 -8.49
CA SER A 58 0.15 11.45 -7.59
C SER A 58 0.99 11.40 -6.33
N PHE A 59 1.48 12.56 -5.91
CA PHE A 59 2.34 12.72 -4.73
C PHE A 59 1.72 13.66 -3.69
N ASP A 60 0.59 14.28 -4.02
CA ASP A 60 -0.12 15.24 -3.18
C ASP A 60 -1.26 14.58 -2.39
N ASP A 61 -1.65 15.19 -1.26
CA ASP A 61 -2.81 14.80 -0.43
C ASP A 61 -2.82 13.29 -0.08
N LEU A 62 -1.64 12.79 0.30
CA LEU A 62 -1.42 11.39 0.64
C LEU A 62 -2.14 10.97 1.93
N ASP A 63 -2.36 11.91 2.85
CA ASP A 63 -3.09 11.70 4.10
C ASP A 63 -4.57 11.34 3.86
N GLY A 64 -5.12 11.69 2.69
CA GLY A 64 -6.46 11.28 2.28
C GLY A 64 -6.56 9.82 1.82
N TYR A 65 -5.44 9.09 1.74
CA TYR A 65 -5.42 7.64 1.49
C TYR A 65 -5.41 6.86 2.82
N PHE A 66 -5.68 5.56 2.75
CA PHE A 66 -5.80 4.70 3.93
C PHE A 66 -6.89 5.10 4.94
N VAL A 67 -7.83 5.97 4.55
CA VAL A 67 -9.03 6.32 5.34
C VAL A 67 -10.15 5.30 5.08
N PRO A 68 -10.49 4.42 6.05
CA PRO A 68 -11.50 3.39 5.83
C PRO A 68 -12.91 4.00 5.79
N LYS A 69 -13.75 3.54 4.86
CA LYS A 69 -15.16 3.98 4.76
C LYS A 69 -15.99 3.67 6.01
N SER A 70 -15.57 2.68 6.80
CA SER A 70 -16.24 2.30 8.04
C SER A 70 -15.99 3.26 9.20
N GLY A 71 -15.04 4.20 9.07
CA GLY A 71 -14.59 5.08 10.15
C GLY A 71 -13.76 4.38 11.23
N LYS A 72 -13.59 3.05 11.15
CA LYS A 72 -12.76 2.30 12.09
C LYS A 72 -11.28 2.45 11.71
N PRO A 73 -10.36 2.58 12.67
CA PRO A 73 -8.92 2.54 12.40
C PRO A 73 -8.50 1.25 11.69
N LEU A 74 -7.37 1.30 10.99
CA LEU A 74 -6.74 0.11 10.46
C LEU A 74 -6.28 -0.81 11.61
N SER A 75 -6.48 -2.12 11.43
CA SER A 75 -5.97 -3.15 12.33
C SER A 75 -5.14 -4.15 11.54
N LYS A 76 -3.87 -4.30 11.93
CA LYS A 76 -2.96 -5.29 11.34
C LYS A 76 -3.54 -6.70 11.52
N GLU A 77 -4.08 -6.99 12.70
CA GLU A 77 -4.65 -8.29 13.07
C GLU A 77 -5.84 -8.64 12.18
N ALA A 78 -6.75 -7.69 11.93
CA ALA A 78 -7.90 -7.89 11.07
C ALA A 78 -7.50 -8.15 9.61
N ILE A 79 -6.50 -7.42 9.11
CA ILE A 79 -5.99 -7.61 7.74
C ILE A 79 -5.36 -9.00 7.61
N LEU A 80 -4.47 -9.37 8.53
CA LEU A 80 -3.82 -10.69 8.55
C LEU A 80 -4.84 -11.83 8.62
N LYS A 81 -5.86 -11.69 9.48
CA LYS A 81 -6.89 -12.72 9.64
C LYS A 81 -7.77 -12.89 8.40
N THR A 82 -8.08 -11.80 7.69
CA THR A 82 -9.04 -11.82 6.58
C THR A 82 -8.40 -11.90 5.20
N MET A 83 -7.08 -11.72 5.10
CA MET A 83 -6.36 -11.58 3.83
C MET A 83 -6.97 -10.49 2.95
N ARG A 84 -7.49 -9.42 3.57
CA ARG A 84 -8.18 -8.31 2.89
C ARG A 84 -7.96 -6.99 3.64
N GLY A 85 -7.70 -5.93 2.88
CA GLY A 85 -7.79 -4.55 3.40
C GLY A 85 -9.26 -4.08 3.48
N PRO A 86 -9.59 -3.08 4.32
CA PRO A 86 -10.92 -2.47 4.32
C PRO A 86 -11.19 -1.72 3.01
N ALA A 87 -12.46 -1.35 2.81
CA ALA A 87 -12.83 -0.42 1.76
C ALA A 87 -12.40 1.01 2.13
N TYR A 88 -11.70 1.69 1.23
CA TYR A 88 -11.19 3.06 1.43
C TYR A 88 -12.03 4.09 0.70
N THR A 89 -12.02 5.34 1.20
CA THR A 89 -12.63 6.50 0.51
C THR A 89 -11.96 6.77 -0.84
N LYS A 90 -10.62 6.65 -0.90
CA LYS A 90 -9.82 6.69 -2.12
C LYS A 90 -9.23 5.30 -2.42
N ALA A 91 -9.41 4.81 -3.64
CA ALA A 91 -8.91 3.50 -4.07
C ALA A 91 -8.05 3.64 -5.34
N PRO A 92 -6.75 4.01 -5.20
CA PRO A 92 -5.83 4.05 -6.31
C PRO A 92 -5.54 2.62 -6.81
N PHE A 93 -4.92 2.52 -7.98
CA PHE A 93 -4.49 1.23 -8.53
C PHE A 93 -3.35 0.62 -7.71
N ALA A 94 -2.38 1.44 -7.30
CA ALA A 94 -1.27 1.02 -6.45
C ALA A 94 -0.78 2.17 -5.57
N TYR A 95 0.04 1.82 -4.58
CA TYR A 95 0.68 2.71 -3.63
C TYR A 95 2.20 2.59 -3.79
N ILE A 96 2.89 3.70 -3.53
CA ILE A 96 4.34 3.81 -3.68
C ILE A 96 4.91 4.13 -2.30
N PHE A 97 5.69 3.21 -1.78
CA PHE A 97 6.38 3.34 -0.50
C PHE A 97 7.87 3.44 -0.71
N GLU A 98 8.53 4.25 0.11
CA GLU A 98 9.97 4.29 0.24
C GLU A 98 10.39 3.60 1.53
N LYS A 99 11.35 2.68 1.44
CA LYS A 99 11.99 2.07 2.60
C LYS A 99 12.89 3.09 3.29
N GLN A 100 12.63 3.38 4.56
CA GLN A 100 13.48 4.22 5.41
C GLN A 100 14.72 3.44 5.88
#